data_AF-A0A1G0NWS9-F1
#
_entry.id   AF-A0A1G0NWS9-F1
#
_cell.length_a   1.000
_cell.length_b   1.000
_cell.length_c   1.000
_cell.angle_alpha   90.00
_cell.angle_beta   90.00
_cell.angle_gamma   90.00
#
_symmetry.space_group_name_H-M   'P 1'
#
loop_
_entity.id
_entity.type
_entity.pdbx_description
1 polymer ?
#
loop_
_entity_poly.entity_id
_entity_poly.type
_entity_poly.pdbx_seq_one_letter_code
_entity_poly.pdbx_strand_id
1 'polypeptide(L)'
;MSLHSYTKLWTHIIWETLNREKLLNEKAAKTISEYLFNYSKEKNIFMKINYVNPEHVHALIDQPTNLSMEDIVKLFKGSSSHFINQERIIQGKFSWGRGYAAFSVSESQLEKVVEYIKNQKEHHRLKSYTGEYELFMKKYGLGDLIKPALTEGGAETLEVGT
;
A
#
# COMPACT_ATOMS: atom_id res chain seq x y z
N MET A 1 0.95 -24.62 -8.83
CA MET A 1 -0.43 -24.33 -9.25
C MET A 1 -1.10 -25.64 -9.62
N SER A 2 -2.42 -25.77 -9.41
CA SER A 2 -3.20 -26.93 -9.86
C SER A 2 -3.06 -27.08 -11.38
N LEU A 3 -2.83 -28.31 -11.86
CA LEU A 3 -2.67 -28.63 -13.29
C LEU A 3 -3.94 -28.38 -14.13
N HIS A 4 -5.06 -28.08 -13.48
CA HIS A 4 -6.37 -27.89 -14.12
C HIS A 4 -7.04 -26.55 -13.75
N SER A 5 -6.26 -25.54 -13.37
CA SER A 5 -6.80 -24.22 -13.01
C SER A 5 -5.98 -23.11 -13.64
N TYR A 6 -6.66 -22.24 -14.40
CA TYR A 6 -6.08 -21.07 -15.03
C TYR A 6 -6.67 -19.82 -14.38
N THR A 7 -5.82 -18.96 -13.84
CA THR A 7 -6.24 -17.75 -13.13
C THR A 7 -5.40 -16.56 -13.55
N LYS A 8 -6.01 -15.38 -13.51
CA LYS A 8 -5.35 -14.11 -13.73
C LYS A 8 -6.09 -13.06 -12.90
N LEU A 9 -5.63 -12.88 -11.67
CA LEU A 9 -6.34 -12.15 -10.62
C LEU A 9 -5.57 -10.87 -10.29
N TRP A 10 -5.66 -9.89 -11.17
CA TRP A 10 -4.99 -8.62 -10.93
C TRP A 10 -5.60 -7.89 -9.75
N THR A 11 -4.75 -7.53 -8.80
CA THR A 11 -5.15 -6.76 -7.63
C THR A 11 -4.23 -5.58 -7.42
N HIS A 12 -4.82 -4.39 -7.37
CA HIS A 12 -4.14 -3.16 -6.98
C HIS A 12 -4.26 -3.01 -5.46
N ILE A 13 -3.12 -3.08 -4.79
CA ILE A 13 -3.01 -2.99 -3.33
C ILE A 13 -2.40 -1.63 -2.98
N ILE A 14 -2.95 -1.00 -1.94
CA ILE A 14 -2.45 0.24 -1.38
C ILE A 14 -2.28 0.07 0.13
N TRP A 15 -1.12 0.42 0.67
CA TRP A 15 -0.91 0.50 2.12
C TRP A 15 -0.05 1.70 2.47
N GLU A 16 -0.19 2.18 3.71
CA GLU A 16 0.37 3.45 4.18
C GLU A 16 1.35 3.24 5.33
N THR A 17 2.25 4.20 5.53
CA THR A 17 3.09 4.31 6.74
C THR A 17 2.22 4.50 7.97
N LEU A 18 2.73 4.14 9.15
CA LEU A 18 2.03 4.42 10.40
C LEU A 18 1.75 5.93 10.50
N ASN A 19 0.52 6.30 10.85
CA ASN A 19 0.05 7.68 10.93
C ASN A 19 0.21 8.52 9.65
N ARG A 20 0.41 7.88 8.48
CA ARG A 20 0.65 8.55 7.18
C ARG A 20 1.86 9.49 7.20
N GLU A 21 2.86 9.19 8.02
CA GLU A 21 4.09 9.96 8.09
C GLU A 21 4.89 9.84 6.78
N LYS A 22 5.37 10.98 6.27
CA LYS A 22 6.16 11.07 5.02
C LYS A 22 7.63 10.71 5.26
N LEU A 23 7.90 9.46 5.62
CA LEU A 23 9.22 8.99 6.03
C LEU A 23 10.09 8.49 4.87
N LEU A 24 9.49 8.17 3.71
CA LEU A 24 10.16 7.47 2.63
C LEU A 24 10.67 8.47 1.57
N ASN A 25 11.91 8.96 1.75
CA ASN A 25 12.56 9.79 0.72
C ASN A 25 12.85 8.99 -0.57
N GLU A 26 13.24 9.67 -1.66
CA GLU A 26 13.44 9.01 -2.96
C GLU A 26 14.45 7.85 -2.92
N LYS A 27 15.51 7.96 -2.11
CA LYS A 27 16.51 6.90 -1.95
C LYS A 27 15.89 5.69 -1.25
N ALA A 28 15.21 5.91 -0.13
CA ALA A 28 14.51 4.86 0.61
C ALA A 28 13.45 4.19 -0.27
N ALA A 29 12.64 4.99 -0.98
CA ALA A 29 11.61 4.53 -1.88
C ALA A 29 12.15 3.56 -2.94
N LYS A 30 13.27 3.91 -3.59
CA LYS A 30 13.94 3.04 -4.57
C LYS A 30 14.37 1.71 -3.95
N THR A 31 15.07 1.76 -2.81
CA THR A 31 15.55 0.55 -2.12
C THR A 31 14.40 -0.35 -1.66
N ILE A 32 13.31 0.22 -1.13
CA ILE A 32 12.12 -0.52 -0.70
C ILE A 32 11.38 -1.12 -1.89
N SER A 33 11.27 -0.38 -3.00
CA SER A 33 10.63 -0.86 -4.24
C SER A 33 11.34 -2.08 -4.81
N GLU A 34 12.68 -2.03 -4.88
CA GLU A 34 13.52 -3.15 -5.33
C GLU A 34 13.39 -4.36 -4.39
N TYR A 35 13.41 -4.12 -3.08
CA TYR A 35 13.22 -5.17 -2.06
C TYR A 35 11.87 -5.87 -2.22
N LEU A 36 10.76 -5.11 -2.29
CA LEU A 36 9.41 -5.66 -2.45
C LEU A 36 9.29 -6.50 -3.73
N PHE A 37 9.91 -6.05 -4.82
CA PHE A 37 9.90 -6.78 -6.08
C PHE A 37 10.61 -8.13 -5.95
N ASN A 38 11.81 -8.17 -5.35
CA ASN A 38 12.56 -9.41 -5.14
C ASN A 38 11.85 -10.34 -4.17
N TYR A 39 11.35 -9.81 -3.05
CA TYR A 39 10.63 -10.58 -2.05
C TYR A 39 9.32 -11.19 -2.61
N SER A 40 8.61 -10.46 -3.48
CA SER A 40 7.42 -11.00 -4.14
C SER A 40 7.73 -12.24 -4.98
N LYS A 41 8.85 -12.23 -5.72
CA LYS A 41 9.31 -13.40 -6.48
C LYS A 41 9.64 -14.58 -5.58
N GLU A 42 10.35 -14.35 -4.47
CA GLU A 42 10.66 -15.40 -3.48
C GLU A 42 9.41 -16.05 -2.90
N LYS A 43 8.33 -15.26 -2.74
CA LYS A 43 7.03 -15.75 -2.26
C LYS A 43 6.12 -16.28 -3.36
N ASN A 44 6.61 -16.39 -4.60
CA ASN A 44 5.83 -16.81 -5.77
C ASN A 44 4.58 -15.93 -6.00
N ILE A 45 4.68 -14.64 -5.68
CA ILE A 45 3.66 -13.63 -5.95
C ILE A 45 4.17 -12.80 -7.12
N PHE A 46 3.50 -12.89 -8.28
CA PHE A 46 3.91 -12.11 -9.44
C PHE A 46 3.52 -10.65 -9.26
N MET A 47 4.51 -9.79 -9.01
CA MET A 47 4.33 -8.35 -8.97
C MET A 47 4.61 -7.75 -10.34
N LYS A 48 3.59 -7.14 -10.96
CA LYS A 48 3.72 -6.47 -12.27
C LYS A 48 4.45 -5.13 -12.12
N ILE A 49 4.10 -4.36 -11.10
CA ILE A 49 4.72 -3.06 -10.78
C ILE A 49 4.44 -2.70 -9.32
N ASN A 50 5.34 -1.93 -8.71
CA ASN A 50 5.05 -1.16 -7.49
C ASN A 50 5.61 0.26 -7.61
N TYR A 51 5.08 1.17 -6.80
CA TYR A 51 5.59 2.52 -6.62
C TYR A 51 5.50 2.90 -5.16
N VAL A 52 6.63 3.35 -4.58
CA VAL A 52 6.74 3.76 -3.19
C VAL A 52 6.72 5.29 -3.12
N ASN A 53 5.62 5.83 -2.59
CA ASN A 53 5.45 7.25 -2.28
C ASN A 53 5.95 7.54 -0.85
N PRO A 54 6.11 8.82 -0.45
CA PRO A 54 6.67 9.17 0.86
C PRO A 54 5.93 8.59 2.06
N GLU A 55 4.61 8.43 1.95
CA GLU A 55 3.73 7.95 3.02
C GLU A 55 2.92 6.68 2.67
N HIS A 56 3.05 6.14 1.45
CA HIS A 56 2.28 4.94 1.05
C HIS A 56 2.90 4.22 -0.15
N VAL A 57 2.39 3.03 -0.46
CA VAL A 57 2.85 2.20 -1.57
C VAL A 57 1.64 1.78 -2.40
N HIS A 58 1.81 1.79 -3.73
CA HIS A 58 0.94 1.06 -4.65
C HIS A 58 1.67 -0.18 -5.17
N ALA A 59 0.98 -1.31 -5.19
CA ALA A 59 1.47 -2.52 -5.87
C ALA A 59 0.36 -3.14 -6.73
N LEU A 60 0.74 -3.64 -7.90
CA LEU A 60 -0.15 -4.40 -8.77
C LEU A 60 0.42 -5.81 -8.93
N ILE A 61 -0.36 -6.79 -8.49
CA ILE A 61 0.05 -8.20 -8.48
C ILE A 61 -0.95 -9.05 -9.25
N ASP A 62 -0.48 -10.17 -9.80
CA ASP A 62 -1.34 -11.31 -10.11
C ASP A 62 -1.45 -12.17 -8.84
N GLN A 63 -2.61 -12.10 -8.19
CA GLN A 63 -2.83 -12.71 -6.89
C GLN A 63 -2.83 -14.25 -7.01
N PRO A 64 -1.95 -14.96 -6.28
CA PRO A 64 -1.97 -16.41 -6.28
C PRO A 64 -3.19 -16.95 -5.51
N THR A 65 -3.77 -18.04 -5.99
CA THR A 65 -5.01 -18.62 -5.43
C THR A 65 -4.82 -19.33 -4.10
N ASN A 66 -3.59 -19.63 -3.70
CA ASN A 66 -3.27 -20.30 -2.44
C ASN A 66 -3.00 -19.32 -1.28
N LEU A 67 -3.05 -18.00 -1.52
CA LEU A 67 -2.87 -16.98 -0.49
C LEU A 67 -4.07 -16.04 -0.45
N SER A 68 -4.54 -15.73 0.76
CA SER A 68 -5.52 -14.66 0.93
C SER A 68 -4.86 -13.30 0.73
N MET A 69 -5.68 -12.26 0.51
CA MET A 69 -5.18 -10.89 0.45
C MET A 69 -4.50 -10.46 1.76
N GLU A 70 -5.01 -10.93 2.90
CA GLU A 70 -4.44 -10.64 4.21
C GLU A 70 -3.03 -11.27 4.36
N ASP A 71 -2.84 -12.50 3.89
CA ASP A 71 -1.53 -13.17 3.90
C ASP A 71 -0.50 -12.40 3.08
N ILE A 72 -0.87 -11.98 1.88
CA ILE A 72 -0.01 -11.22 0.96
C ILE A 72 0.41 -9.89 1.59
N VAL A 73 -0.55 -9.16 2.15
CA VAL A 73 -0.27 -7.86 2.78
C VAL A 73 0.59 -8.03 4.04
N LYS A 74 0.35 -9.07 4.86
CA LYS A 74 1.21 -9.40 6.01
C LYS A 74 2.64 -9.70 5.57
N LEU A 75 2.83 -10.49 4.51
CA LEU A 75 4.14 -10.79 3.95
C LEU A 75 4.87 -9.52 3.51
N PHE A 76 4.22 -8.68 2.68
CA PHE A 76 4.84 -7.46 2.17
C PHE A 76 5.16 -6.47 3.29
N LYS A 77 4.19 -6.16 4.17
CA LYS A 77 4.38 -5.17 5.24
C LYS A 77 5.36 -5.66 6.31
N GLY A 78 5.22 -6.90 6.76
CA GLY A 78 6.07 -7.47 7.80
C GLY A 78 7.53 -7.55 7.36
N SER A 79 7.78 -8.14 6.19
CA SER A 79 9.13 -8.33 5.69
C SER A 79 9.82 -7.01 5.34
N SER A 80 9.12 -6.09 4.67
CA SER A 80 9.69 -4.77 4.36
C SER A 80 9.90 -3.93 5.63
N SER A 81 9.03 -4.00 6.64
CA SER A 81 9.28 -3.30 7.92
C SER A 81 10.53 -3.84 8.60
N HIS A 82 10.71 -5.16 8.62
CA HIS A 82 11.89 -5.78 9.20
C HIS A 82 13.16 -5.32 8.47
N PHE A 83 13.16 -5.39 7.13
CA PHE A 83 14.26 -4.94 6.29
C PHE A 83 14.61 -3.46 6.47
N ILE A 84 13.61 -2.56 6.44
CA ILE A 84 13.80 -1.11 6.61
C ILE A 84 14.48 -0.81 7.95
N ASN A 85 14.05 -1.47 9.03
CA ASN A 85 14.60 -1.28 10.36
C ASN A 85 15.99 -1.89 10.51
N GLN A 86 16.20 -3.10 9.99
CA GLN A 86 17.47 -3.81 10.06
C GLN A 86 18.57 -3.05 9.31
N GLU A 87 18.30 -2.60 8.10
CA GLU A 87 19.24 -1.87 7.25
C GLU A 87 19.30 -0.37 7.55
N ARG A 88 18.51 0.10 8.54
CA ARG A 88 18.41 1.52 8.94
C ARG A 88 18.19 2.45 7.75
N ILE A 89 17.29 2.06 6.85
CA ILE A 89 17.00 2.80 5.61
C ILE A 89 16.46 4.20 5.92
N ILE A 90 15.72 4.32 7.03
CA ILE A 90 15.25 5.60 7.57
C ILE A 90 15.77 5.81 8.99
N GLN A 91 15.72 7.05 9.46
CA GLN A 91 16.04 7.37 10.85
C GLN A 91 14.90 6.96 11.79
N GLY A 92 15.26 6.28 12.88
CA GLY A 92 14.29 5.83 13.88
C GLY A 92 13.64 4.49 13.54
N LYS A 93 12.56 4.16 14.27
CA LYS A 93 11.82 2.91 14.09
C LYS A 93 10.72 3.11 13.06
N PHE A 94 10.74 2.28 12.02
CA PHE A 94 9.74 2.26 10.98
C PHE A 94 8.62 1.25 11.28
N SER A 95 7.38 1.59 10.92
CA SER A 95 6.25 0.66 10.89
C SER A 95 5.22 1.11 9.84
N TRP A 96 4.58 0.16 9.17
CA TRP A 96 3.40 0.44 8.36
C TRP A 96 2.15 0.61 9.24
N GLY A 97 1.15 1.32 8.74
CA GLY A 97 -0.17 1.39 9.35
C GLY A 97 -0.84 0.00 9.39
N ARG A 98 -1.91 -0.18 10.16
CA ARG A 98 -2.59 -1.50 10.27
C ARG A 98 -3.34 -1.89 9.00
N GLY A 99 -4.01 -0.92 8.38
CA GLY A 99 -4.90 -1.16 7.23
C GLY A 99 -4.18 -1.35 5.89
N TYR A 100 -4.99 -1.66 4.88
CA TYR A 100 -4.67 -1.65 3.46
C TYR A 100 -5.97 -1.50 2.67
N ALA A 101 -5.87 -1.10 1.41
CA ALA A 101 -6.95 -1.18 0.43
C ALA A 101 -6.52 -2.14 -0.70
N ALA A 102 -7.49 -2.86 -1.26
CA ALA A 102 -7.26 -3.79 -2.36
C ALA A 102 -8.43 -3.68 -3.36
N PHE A 103 -8.10 -3.55 -4.63
CA PHE A 103 -9.09 -3.41 -5.70
C PHE A 103 -8.78 -4.37 -6.84
N SER A 104 -9.78 -5.14 -7.25
CA SER A 104 -9.69 -5.99 -8.44
C SER A 104 -9.50 -5.14 -9.69
N VAL A 105 -8.60 -5.56 -10.57
CA VAL A 105 -8.35 -4.92 -11.86
C VAL A 105 -8.69 -5.93 -12.96
N SER A 106 -9.53 -5.54 -13.93
CA SER A 106 -9.75 -6.38 -15.10
C SER A 106 -8.53 -6.38 -16.00
N GLU A 107 -8.27 -7.49 -16.71
CA GLU A 107 -7.18 -7.58 -17.71
C GLU A 107 -7.23 -6.40 -18.70
N SER A 108 -8.43 -6.00 -19.13
CA SER A 108 -8.64 -4.88 -20.05
C SER A 108 -8.25 -3.50 -19.49
N GLN A 109 -8.11 -3.37 -18.17
CA GLN A 109 -7.68 -2.13 -17.50
C GLN A 109 -6.24 -2.22 -17.00
N LEU A 110 -5.56 -3.36 -17.19
CA LEU A 110 -4.25 -3.64 -16.63
C LEU A 110 -3.25 -2.52 -16.96
N GLU A 111 -3.07 -2.24 -18.25
CA GLU A 111 -2.08 -1.27 -18.71
C GLU A 111 -2.38 0.16 -18.24
N LYS A 112 -3.67 0.50 -18.08
CA LYS A 112 -4.07 1.78 -17.50
C LYS A 112 -3.64 1.90 -16.03
N VAL A 113 -3.75 0.82 -15.26
CA VAL A 113 -3.31 0.80 -13.85
C VAL A 113 -1.78 0.76 -13.77
N VAL A 114 -1.09 0.06 -14.67
CA VAL A 114 0.38 0.10 -14.76
C VAL A 114 0.85 1.53 -15.00
N GLU A 115 0.29 2.21 -15.99
CA GLU A 115 0.67 3.59 -16.32
C GLU A 115 0.31 4.56 -15.18
N TYR A 116 -0.80 4.32 -14.47
CA TYR A 116 -1.13 5.06 -13.26
C TYR A 116 -0.07 4.93 -12.17
N ILE A 117 0.34 3.70 -11.83
CA ILE A 117 1.33 3.43 -10.78
C ILE A 117 2.70 3.99 -11.18
N LYS A 118 3.09 3.84 -12.44
CA LYS A 118 4.37 4.35 -12.98
C LYS A 118 4.50 5.86 -12.85
N ASN A 119 3.40 6.60 -13.02
CA ASN A 119 3.38 8.07 -13.00
C ASN A 119 3.00 8.68 -11.64
N GLN A 120 3.08 7.91 -10.55
CA GLN A 120 2.75 8.35 -9.20
C GLN A 120 3.51 9.60 -8.75
N LYS A 121 4.78 9.75 -9.16
CA LYS A 121 5.57 10.97 -8.91
C LYS A 121 4.85 12.23 -9.40
N GLU A 122 4.42 12.22 -10.66
CA GLU A 122 3.77 13.38 -11.27
C GLU A 122 2.34 13.55 -10.75
N HIS A 123 1.64 12.46 -10.46
CA HIS A 123 0.32 12.49 -9.83
C HIS A 123 0.34 13.27 -8.51
N HIS A 124 1.33 13.00 -7.65
CA HIS A 124 1.45 13.62 -6.33
C HIS A 124 2.04 15.03 -6.32
N ARG A 125 2.44 15.57 -7.48
CA ARG A 125 2.73 17.01 -7.60
C ARG A 125 1.46 17.85 -7.52
N LEU A 126 0.32 17.30 -7.92
CA LEU A 126 -0.95 18.01 -8.01
C LEU A 126 -1.98 17.52 -6.99
N LYS A 127 -1.76 16.36 -6.37
CA LYS A 127 -2.78 15.69 -5.55
C LYS A 127 -2.19 15.06 -4.29
N SER A 128 -2.82 15.32 -3.16
CA SER A 128 -2.45 14.69 -1.89
C SER A 128 -2.89 13.22 -1.85
N TYR A 129 -2.18 12.42 -1.05
CA TYR A 129 -2.59 11.05 -0.78
C TYR A 129 -4.01 10.95 -0.19
N THR A 130 -4.38 11.83 0.75
CA THR A 130 -5.74 11.83 1.33
C THR A 130 -6.83 11.96 0.26
N GLY A 131 -6.68 12.93 -0.66
CA GLY A 131 -7.66 13.11 -1.74
C GLY A 131 -7.62 11.97 -2.77
N GLU A 132 -6.47 11.32 -2.96
CA GLU A 132 -6.37 10.11 -3.78
C GLU A 132 -7.10 8.93 -3.15
N TYR A 133 -6.87 8.69 -1.85
CA TYR A 133 -7.52 7.63 -1.10
C TYR A 133 -9.04 7.78 -1.10
N GLU A 134 -9.55 8.99 -0.83
CA GLU A 134 -10.98 9.29 -0.90
C GLU A 134 -11.57 9.02 -2.28
N LEU A 135 -10.85 9.36 -3.35
CA LEU A 135 -11.29 9.08 -4.71
C LEU A 135 -11.31 7.58 -5.01
N PHE A 136 -10.34 6.81 -4.50
CA PHE A 136 -10.40 5.35 -4.57
C PHE A 136 -11.62 4.81 -3.85
N MET A 137 -11.84 5.21 -2.59
CA MET A 137 -12.98 4.76 -1.81
C MET A 137 -14.30 5.08 -2.50
N LYS A 138 -14.48 6.31 -2.98
CA LYS A 138 -15.69 6.71 -3.71
C LYS A 138 -15.86 5.92 -5.01
N LYS A 139 -14.80 5.79 -5.81
CA LYS A 139 -14.84 5.08 -7.09
C LYS A 139 -15.29 3.63 -6.94
N TYR A 140 -14.89 2.98 -5.85
CA TYR A 140 -15.23 1.58 -5.58
C TYR A 140 -16.44 1.41 -4.64
N GLY A 141 -17.22 2.46 -4.41
CA GLY A 141 -18.45 2.38 -3.60
C GLY A 141 -18.22 2.19 -2.10
N LEU A 142 -17.02 2.48 -1.60
CA LEU A 142 -16.63 2.40 -0.19
C LEU A 142 -16.67 3.77 0.51
N GLY A 143 -17.19 4.80 -0.17
CA GLY A 143 -17.23 6.17 0.36
C GLY A 143 -17.95 6.28 1.70
N ASP A 144 -19.02 5.53 1.90
CA ASP A 144 -19.81 5.56 3.14
C ASP A 144 -19.12 4.85 4.32
N LEU A 145 -18.08 4.05 4.05
CA LEU A 145 -17.21 3.46 5.08
C LEU A 145 -16.19 4.48 5.61
N ILE A 146 -16.04 5.61 4.91
CA ILE A 146 -15.29 6.78 5.40
C ILE A 146 -16.20 7.58 6.33
N LYS A 147 -16.57 7.02 7.49
CA LYS A 147 -17.02 7.88 8.61
C LYS A 147 -15.82 8.73 9.06
N PRO A 148 -16.02 9.96 9.54
CA PRO A 148 -14.95 10.92 9.73
C PRO A 148 -14.05 10.51 10.89
N ALA A 149 -13.05 9.67 10.62
CA ALA A 149 -11.86 9.53 11.45
C ALA A 149 -10.88 10.71 11.26
N LEU A 150 -11.36 11.82 10.69
CA LEU A 150 -10.61 13.02 10.35
C LEU A 150 -11.13 14.29 11.06
N THR A 151 -12.05 14.18 12.02
CA THR A 151 -12.53 15.34 12.82
C THR A 151 -12.25 15.29 14.31
N GLU A 152 -11.62 14.24 14.86
CA GLU A 152 -11.30 14.21 16.29
C GLU A 152 -9.79 14.11 16.53
N GLY A 153 -9.12 15.21 16.22
CA GLY A 153 -7.94 15.64 16.97
C GLY A 153 -8.34 16.89 17.75
N GLY A 154 -8.71 16.74 19.03
CA GLY A 154 -9.08 17.89 19.86
C GLY A 154 -9.64 17.51 21.24
N ALA A 155 -8.74 17.45 22.23
CA ALA A 155 -8.99 17.64 23.65
C ALA A 155 -10.05 16.74 24.35
N GLU A 156 -9.60 15.64 24.95
CA GLU A 156 -10.15 15.26 26.26
C GLU A 156 -9.26 15.84 27.35
N THR A 157 -9.86 16.82 28.01
CA THR A 157 -9.39 17.51 29.21
C THR A 157 -9.17 16.53 30.36
N LEU A 158 -8.07 16.73 31.07
CA LEU A 158 -7.85 16.25 32.43
C LEU A 158 -9.01 16.74 33.33
N GLU A 159 -9.93 15.85 33.69
CA GLU A 159 -10.73 16.07 34.89
C GLU A 159 -9.93 15.59 36.10
N VAL A 160 -9.46 16.58 36.84
CA VAL A 160 -9.01 16.44 38.23
C VAL A 160 -10.26 16.28 39.09
N GLY A 161 -10.49 15.07 39.61
CA GLY A 161 -11.50 14.80 40.61
C GLY A 161 -10.87 14.65 41.99
N THR A 162 -11.12 15.64 42.85
CA THR A 162 -10.96 15.64 44.32
C THR A 162 -11.74 14.53 45.01
#